data_AF-G4ZWB9-F1
#
_entry.id   AF-G4ZWB9-F1
#
_cell.length_a   1.000
_cell.length_b   1.000
_cell.length_c   1.000
_cell.angle_alpha   90.00
_cell.angle_beta   90.00
_cell.angle_gamma   90.00
#
_symmetry.space_group_name_H-M   'P 1'
#
loop_
_entity.id
_entity.type
_entity.pdbx_description
1 polymer ?
#
loop_
_entity_poly.entity_id
_entity_poly.type
_entity_poly.pdbx_seq_one_letter_code
_entity_poly.pdbx_strand_id
1 'polypeptide(L)'
;YFELGKLISTDDEEVIEEVPSPTANRRLKTLLAQLADVGSVSKKLQPNGLNLLDVRVLLDGLLEIQTVFITYLATYIRLRSIQFCC
;
A
#
# COMPACT_ATOMS: atom_id res chain seq x y z
N TYR A 1 8.53 -14.57 7.11
CA TYR A 1 7.05 -14.53 7.01
C TYR A 1 6.55 -15.27 5.77
N PHE A 2 6.78 -14.78 4.54
CA PHE A 2 6.20 -15.40 3.33
C PHE A 2 6.64 -16.83 3.01
N GLU A 3 7.78 -17.27 3.54
CA GLU A 3 8.30 -18.63 3.35
C GLU A 3 8.07 -19.51 4.57
N LEU A 4 7.36 -19.02 5.60
CA LEU A 4 7.13 -19.75 6.85
C LEU A 4 6.38 -21.07 6.61
N GLY A 5 5.38 -21.07 5.72
CA GLY A 5 4.65 -22.30 5.38
C GLY A 5 5.50 -23.39 4.72
N LYS A 6 6.72 -23.08 4.24
CA LYS A 6 7.67 -24.09 3.74
C LYS A 6 8.56 -24.68 4.83
N LEU A 7 8.62 -24.01 5.98
CA LEU A 7 9.49 -24.34 7.11
C LEU A 7 8.71 -25.01 8.25
N ILE A 8 7.39 -24.88 8.26
CA ILE A 8 6.49 -25.48 9.26
C ILE A 8 6.19 -26.92 8.83
N SER A 9 6.34 -27.87 9.76
CA SER A 9 6.03 -29.28 9.54
C SER A 9 4.53 -29.45 9.26
N THR A 10 4.16 -30.36 8.36
CA THR A 10 2.75 -30.65 8.05
C THR A 10 2.00 -31.32 9.20
N ASP A 11 2.69 -31.76 10.25
CA ASP A 11 2.10 -32.39 11.44
C ASP A 11 1.74 -31.39 12.55
N ASP A 12 2.20 -30.14 12.47
CA ASP A 12 1.89 -29.10 13.47
C ASP A 12 0.59 -28.38 13.10
N GLU A 13 -0.55 -29.09 13.18
CA GLU A 13 -1.89 -28.60 12.80
C GLU A 13 -2.28 -27.26 13.46
N GLU A 14 -1.85 -27.03 14.71
CA GLU A 14 -2.06 -25.76 15.43
C GLU A 14 -1.39 -24.56 14.74
N VAL A 15 -0.26 -24.79 14.08
CA VAL A 15 0.53 -23.74 13.43
C VAL A 15 0.12 -23.55 11.96
N ILE A 16 -0.46 -24.58 11.33
CA ILE A 16 -0.87 -24.56 9.92
C ILE A 16 -2.05 -23.61 9.68
N GLU A 17 -2.99 -23.49 10.63
CA GLU A 17 -4.11 -22.54 10.50
C GLU A 17 -3.67 -21.08 10.52
N GLU A 18 -2.55 -20.76 11.17
CA GLU A 18 -1.99 -19.40 11.26
C GLU A 18 -1.20 -19.00 10.00
N VAL A 19 -0.87 -19.96 9.12
CA VAL A 19 -0.12 -19.68 7.88
C VAL A 19 -1.09 -19.20 6.80
N PRO A 20 -0.90 -17.98 6.24
CA PRO A 20 -1.72 -17.53 5.13
C PRO A 20 -1.59 -18.47 3.93
N SER A 21 -2.72 -18.82 3.32
CA SER A 21 -2.78 -19.68 2.14
C SER A 21 -1.81 -19.23 1.04
N PRO A 22 -1.32 -20.12 0.16
CA PRO A 22 -0.40 -19.74 -0.92
C PRO A 22 -0.89 -18.56 -1.76
N THR A 23 -2.21 -18.50 -2.00
CA THR A 23 -2.87 -17.39 -2.70
C THR A 23 -2.84 -16.10 -1.89
N ALA A 24 -3.14 -16.15 -0.59
CA ALA A 24 -3.05 -15.00 0.29
C ALA A 24 -1.59 -14.48 0.39
N ASN A 25 -0.62 -15.38 0.53
CA ASN A 25 0.80 -15.05 0.53
C ASN A 25 1.26 -14.36 -0.78
N ARG A 26 0.80 -14.84 -1.95
CA ARG A 26 1.07 -14.17 -3.24
C ARG A 26 0.49 -12.76 -3.27
N ARG A 27 -0.76 -12.58 -2.84
CA ARG A 27 -1.40 -11.26 -2.76
C ARG A 27 -0.67 -10.32 -1.82
N LEU A 28 -0.24 -10.80 -0.65
CA LEU A 28 0.52 -10.00 0.31
C LEU A 28 1.90 -9.58 -0.25
N LYS A 29 2.60 -10.46 -1.00
CA LYS A 29 3.84 -10.08 -1.71
C LYS A 29 3.60 -8.96 -2.73
N THR A 30 2.52 -9.04 -3.50
CA THR A 30 2.13 -7.98 -4.44
C THR A 30 1.83 -6.67 -3.72
N LEU A 31 1.06 -6.71 -2.63
CA LEU A 31 0.75 -5.54 -1.82
C LEU A 31 2.01 -4.93 -1.20
N LEU A 32 2.95 -5.75 -0.72
CA LEU A 32 4.21 -5.28 -0.17
C LEU A 32 5.05 -4.55 -1.24
N ALA A 33 5.09 -5.08 -2.47
CA ALA A 33 5.75 -4.42 -3.58
C ALA A 33 5.10 -3.07 -3.91
N GLN A 34 3.76 -3.02 -3.95
CA GLN A 34 3.03 -1.76 -4.15
C GLN A 34 3.33 -0.73 -3.04
N LEU A 35 3.39 -1.17 -1.78
CA LEU A 35 3.68 -0.29 -0.65
C LEU A 35 5.13 0.23 -0.63
N ALA A 36 6.06 -0.41 -1.33
CA ALA A 36 7.44 0.05 -1.39
C ALA A 36 7.57 1.45 -2.02
N ASP A 37 6.81 1.72 -3.08
CA ASP A 37 6.81 3.03 -3.75
C ASP A 37 6.21 4.12 -2.85
N VAL A 38 5.11 3.80 -2.15
CA VAL A 38 4.49 4.70 -1.16
C VAL A 38 5.46 5.00 -0.03
N GLY A 39 6.15 3.99 0.48
CA GLY A 39 7.16 4.15 1.53
C GLY A 39 8.37 4.97 1.06
N SER A 40 8.80 4.80 -0.19
CA SER A 40 9.87 5.58 -0.81
C SER A 40 9.49 7.05 -0.93
N VAL A 41 8.30 7.34 -1.45
CA VAL A 41 7.77 8.71 -1.56
C VAL A 41 7.59 9.33 -0.18
N SER A 42 7.04 8.59 0.78
CA SER A 42 6.89 9.06 2.17
C SER A 42 8.22 9.47 2.79
N LYS A 43 9.27 8.65 2.64
CA LYS A 43 10.63 9.00 3.10
C LYS A 43 11.17 10.26 2.44
N LYS A 44 10.95 10.41 1.14
CA LYS A 44 11.36 11.63 0.41
C LYS A 44 10.62 12.86 0.90
N LEU A 45 9.39 12.73 1.39
CA LEU A 45 8.57 13.83 1.93
C LEU A 45 8.90 14.24 3.38
N GLN A 46 9.68 13.45 4.12
CA GLN A 46 10.03 13.76 5.52
C GLN A 46 10.91 15.00 5.74
N PRO A 47 11.84 15.38 4.85
CA PRO A 47 12.68 16.56 5.05
C PRO A 47 11.91 17.87 4.86
N ASN A 48 12.17 18.86 5.72
CA ASN A 48 11.54 20.20 5.66
C ASN A 48 12.03 21.08 4.49
N GLY A 49 12.96 20.59 3.66
CA GLY A 49 13.60 21.36 2.59
C GLY A 49 12.93 21.24 1.21
N LEU A 50 11.83 20.51 1.11
CA LEU A 50 11.11 20.35 -0.16
C LEU A 50 10.29 21.59 -0.47
N ASN A 51 10.39 22.07 -1.71
CA ASN A 51 9.46 23.06 -2.21
C ASN A 51 8.15 22.38 -2.67
N LEU A 52 7.11 23.18 -2.90
CA LEU A 52 5.80 22.65 -3.29
C LEU A 52 5.83 21.90 -4.64
N LEU A 53 6.71 22.30 -5.56
CA LEU A 53 6.89 21.62 -6.84
C LEU A 53 7.49 20.23 -6.64
N ASP A 54 8.49 20.09 -5.76
CA ASP A 54 9.10 18.79 -5.44
C ASP A 54 8.07 17.83 -4.85
N VAL A 55 7.25 18.32 -3.91
CA VAL A 55 6.16 17.53 -3.31
C VAL A 55 5.17 17.08 -4.38
N ARG A 56 4.79 17.99 -5.30
CA ARG A 56 3.87 17.67 -6.39
C ARG A 56 4.44 16.59 -7.30
N VAL A 57 5.70 16.73 -7.74
CA VAL A 57 6.35 15.74 -8.62
C VAL A 57 6.40 14.35 -7.98
N LEU A 58 6.69 14.28 -6.68
CA LEU A 58 6.71 13.02 -5.94
C LEU A 58 5.34 12.36 -5.85
N LEU A 59 4.29 13.15 -5.65
CA LEU A 59 2.91 12.66 -5.57
C LEU A 59 2.36 12.27 -6.96
N ASP A 60 2.62 13.08 -7.99
CA ASP A 60 2.20 12.81 -9.37
C ASP A 60 2.82 11.48 -9.85
N GLY A 61 4.13 11.29 -9.63
CA GLY A 61 4.80 10.02 -9.95
C GLY A 61 4.28 8.82 -9.15
N LEU A 62 3.82 9.02 -7.92
CA LEU A 62 3.17 7.95 -7.15
C LEU A 62 1.80 7.58 -7.72
N LEU A 63 1.02 8.57 -8.16
CA LEU A 63 -0.31 8.37 -8.75
C LEU A 63 -0.24 7.68 -10.11
N GLU A 64 0.82 7.92 -10.89
CA GLU A 64 1.07 7.22 -12.16
C GLU A 64 1.29 5.72 -11.94
N ILE A 65 2.01 5.33 -10.88
CA ILE A 65 2.29 3.93 -10.55
C ILE A 65 1.09 3.27 -9.86
N GLN A 66 0.39 4.01 -9.01
CA GLN A 66 -0.73 3.51 -8.21
C GLN A 66 -2.05 4.20 -8.58
N THR A 67 -2.58 3.80 -9.73
CA THR A 67 -3.85 4.32 -10.27
C THR A 67 -5.06 4.10 -9.35
N VAL A 68 -5.00 3.10 -8.46
CA VAL A 68 -6.05 2.85 -7.45
C VAL A 68 -6.21 4.04 -6.48
N PHE A 69 -5.14 4.77 -6.18
CA PHE A 69 -5.23 5.98 -5.36
C PHE A 69 -6.00 7.10 -6.05
N ILE A 70 -5.92 7.20 -7.37
CA ILE A 70 -6.69 8.21 -8.13
C ILE A 70 -8.18 7.99 -7.91
N THR A 71 -8.64 6.74 -8.02
CA THR A 71 -10.05 6.40 -7.76
C THR A 71 -10.46 6.70 -6.33
N TYR A 72 -9.63 6.30 -5.35
CA TYR A 72 -9.90 6.57 -3.93
C TYR A 72 -9.98 8.07 -3.61
N LEU A 73 -9.03 8.86 -4.12
CA LEU A 73 -8.99 10.32 -3.93
C LEU A 73 -10.18 11.00 -4.58
N ALA A 74 -10.58 10.58 -5.80
CA ALA A 74 -11.76 11.10 -6.47
C ALA A 74 -13.04 10.85 -5.65
N THR A 75 -13.20 9.64 -5.10
CA THR A 75 -14.31 9.32 -4.20
C THR A 75 -14.27 10.16 -2.92
N TYR A 76 -13.10 10.28 -2.28
CA TYR A 76 -12.95 11.06 -1.05
C TYR A 76 -13.30 12.53 -1.26
N ILE A 77 -12.79 13.16 -2.33
CA ILE A 77 -13.11 14.54 -2.68
C ILE A 77 -14.61 14.69 -2.96
N ARG A 78 -15.20 13.77 -3.72
CA ARG A 78 -16.65 13.78 -4.01
C ARG A 78 -17.49 13.70 -2.74
N LEU A 79 -17.15 12.81 -1.81
CA LEU A 79 -17.86 12.68 -0.53
C LEU A 79 -17.71 13.95 0.32
N ARG A 80 -16.53 14.57 0.34
CA ARG A 80 -16.28 15.80 1.07
C ARG A 80 -17.03 17.00 0.48
N SER A 81 -17.09 17.11 -0.85
CA SER A 81 -17.87 18.15 -1.53
C SER A 81 -19.37 18.03 -1.25
N ILE A 82 -19.89 16.82 -1.10
CA ILE A 82 -21.30 16.60 -0.70
C ILE A 82 -21.51 17.02 0.75
N GLN A 83 -20.56 16.72 1.66
CA GLN A 83 -20.68 17.03 3.08
C GLN A 83 -20.61 18.53 3.42
N PHE A 84 -20.00 19.37 2.57
CA PHE A 84 -20.03 20.83 2.71
C PHE A 84 -21.24 21.48 2.00
N CYS A 85 -22.06 20.69 1.28
CA CYS A 85 -23.19 21.19 0.51
C CYS A 85 -24.55 20.95 1.21
N CYS A 86 -24.57 20.41 2.43
CA CYS A 86 -25.77 20.17 3.25
C CYS A 86 -25.71 20.95 4.57
#